data_AF-M7ZAM9-F1
#
_entry.id   AF-M7ZAM9-F1
#
_cell.length_a   1.000
_cell.length_b   1.000
_cell.length_c   1.000
_cell.angle_alpha   90.00
_cell.angle_beta   90.00
_cell.angle_gamma   90.00
#
_symmetry.space_group_name_H-M   'P 1'
#
loop_
_entity.id
_entity.type
_entity.pdbx_description
1 polymer ?
#
loop_
_entity_poly.entity_id
_entity_poly.type
_entity_poly.pdbx_seq_one_letter_code
_entity_poly.pdbx_strand_id
1 'polypeptide(L)'
;MGAKVLILITVAVAMLRMVIGASHTVGVPAGSWNLQTNYTLWVSSTRFTIGDELQFQYSTTVHNVVEVRKAGYDACNSSSPIATFLTGNDVVPLAAIGTRYFICGVPGHCGAGMKVQVNVKSKAVRPVQRCRGTGKRLRCRSETVLSSATTAGIDQSAVARLGLAVVATGLMLFF
;
A
#
# COMPACT_ATOMS: atom_id res chain seq x y z
N MET A 1 21.05 34.52 3.66
CA MET A 1 21.19 33.29 2.84
C MET A 1 20.30 32.15 3.36
N GLY A 2 20.01 32.04 4.66
CA GLY A 2 19.19 30.96 5.24
C GLY A 2 17.72 30.89 4.78
N ALA A 3 17.03 32.02 4.59
CA ALA A 3 15.62 32.02 4.20
C ALA A 3 15.37 31.37 2.81
N LYS A 4 16.28 31.59 1.85
CA LYS A 4 16.19 30.99 0.50
C LYS A 4 16.43 29.49 0.54
N VAL A 5 17.38 29.03 1.37
CA VAL A 5 17.64 27.60 1.58
C VAL A 5 16.45 26.93 2.26
N LEU A 6 15.83 27.58 3.25
CA LEU A 6 14.64 27.06 3.93
C LEU A 6 13.43 26.94 2.99
N ILE A 7 13.20 27.93 2.13
CA ILE A 7 12.14 27.89 1.10
C ILE A 7 12.40 26.77 0.07
N LEU A 8 13.66 26.55 -0.31
CA LEU A 8 14.01 25.45 -1.23
C LEU A 8 13.78 24.07 -0.59
N ILE A 9 14.10 23.91 0.70
CA ILE A 9 13.87 22.66 1.45
C ILE A 9 12.36 22.40 1.62
N THR A 10 11.56 23.41 1.99
CA THR A 10 10.10 23.22 2.14
C THR A 10 9.41 22.93 0.83
N VAL A 11 9.83 23.57 -0.28
CA VAL A 11 9.35 23.24 -1.63
C VAL A 11 9.78 21.82 -2.02
N ALA A 12 11.02 21.40 -1.75
CA ALA A 12 11.48 20.04 -2.04
C ALA A 12 10.70 18.97 -1.25
N VAL A 13 10.40 19.21 0.02
CA VAL A 13 9.59 18.31 0.86
C VAL A 13 8.12 18.30 0.41
N ALA A 14 7.57 19.42 -0.04
CA ALA A 14 6.22 19.49 -0.61
C ALA A 14 6.10 18.79 -1.99
N MET A 15 7.22 18.64 -2.71
CA MET A 15 7.31 17.88 -3.95
C MET A 15 7.43 16.36 -3.72
N LEU A 16 7.75 15.91 -2.50
CA LEU A 16 7.57 14.51 -2.09
C LEU A 16 6.07 14.24 -1.90
N ARG A 17 5.34 14.18 -3.02
CA ARG A 17 4.05 13.52 -3.05
C ARG A 17 4.31 12.04 -2.87
N MET A 18 4.25 11.58 -1.62
CA MET A 18 4.13 10.17 -1.31
C MET A 18 2.90 9.67 -2.07
N VAL A 19 3.12 8.88 -3.12
CA VAL A 19 2.04 8.09 -3.72
C VAL A 19 1.70 7.04 -2.68
N ILE A 20 0.82 7.37 -1.74
CA ILE A 20 0.39 6.44 -0.70
C ILE A 20 -0.37 5.31 -1.44
N GLY A 21 0.15 4.09 -1.34
CA GLY A 21 -0.60 2.89 -1.72
C GLY A 21 -1.53 2.45 -0.61
N ALA A 22 -2.46 1.57 -0.93
CA ALA A 22 -3.33 0.97 0.06
C ALA A 22 -2.55 -0.07 0.89
N SER A 23 -2.85 -0.14 2.19
CA SER A 23 -2.37 -1.21 3.06
C SER A 23 -3.43 -2.29 3.17
N HIS A 24 -3.08 -3.52 2.79
CA HIS A 24 -3.99 -4.66 2.79
C HIS A 24 -3.58 -5.64 3.88
N THR A 25 -4.29 -5.64 5.01
CA THR A 25 -4.07 -6.65 6.04
C THR A 25 -4.60 -8.01 5.58
N VAL A 26 -3.74 -9.00 5.54
CA VAL A 26 -4.05 -10.31 4.95
C VAL A 26 -5.10 -11.05 5.78
N GLY A 27 -6.23 -11.39 5.14
CA GLY A 27 -7.37 -12.09 5.77
C GLY A 27 -8.49 -11.17 6.28
N VAL A 28 -8.22 -9.89 6.53
CA VAL A 28 -9.20 -8.92 7.04
C VAL A 28 -10.18 -8.52 5.93
N PRO A 29 -11.48 -8.28 6.24
CA PRO A 29 -12.10 -8.18 7.57
C PRO A 29 -12.59 -9.51 8.18
N ALA A 30 -12.57 -10.60 7.43
CA ALA A 30 -13.18 -11.86 7.83
C ALA A 30 -12.23 -12.82 8.58
N GLY A 31 -10.97 -12.43 8.79
CA GLY A 31 -9.93 -13.29 9.35
C GLY A 31 -8.61 -12.57 9.57
N SER A 32 -7.52 -13.35 9.66
CA SER A 32 -6.15 -12.87 9.82
C SER A 32 -5.17 -13.89 9.23
N TRP A 33 -3.85 -13.71 9.38
CA TRP A 33 -2.89 -14.70 8.92
C TRP A 33 -2.88 -15.92 9.86
N ASN A 34 -3.82 -16.85 9.64
CA ASN A 34 -4.06 -18.08 10.39
C ASN A 34 -4.65 -19.21 9.52
N LEU A 35 -4.99 -20.35 10.14
CA LEU A 35 -5.54 -21.54 9.44
C LEU A 35 -7.05 -21.47 9.18
N GLN A 36 -7.77 -20.58 9.85
CA GLN A 36 -9.23 -20.44 9.76
C GLN A 36 -9.67 -19.53 8.61
N THR A 37 -8.72 -18.80 8.00
CA THR A 37 -9.00 -17.77 7.00
C THR A 37 -9.11 -18.34 5.59
N ASN A 38 -10.16 -17.96 4.88
CA ASN A 38 -10.33 -18.28 3.47
C ASN A 38 -9.60 -17.27 2.59
N TYR A 39 -8.32 -17.56 2.29
CA TYR A 39 -7.48 -16.66 1.48
C TYR A 39 -7.96 -16.53 0.03
N THR A 40 -8.58 -17.56 -0.55
CA THR A 40 -9.15 -17.49 -1.90
C THR A 40 -10.24 -16.44 -1.97
N LEU A 41 -11.16 -16.43 -1.00
CA LEU A 41 -12.21 -15.42 -0.90
C LEU A 41 -11.60 -14.03 -0.66
N TRP A 42 -10.65 -13.92 0.27
CA TRP A 42 -9.98 -12.65 0.58
C TRP A 42 -9.34 -12.03 -0.67
N VAL A 43 -8.49 -12.79 -1.37
CA VAL A 43 -7.84 -12.31 -2.61
C VAL A 43 -8.85 -11.91 -3.68
N SER A 44 -9.95 -12.66 -3.83
CA SER A 44 -10.98 -12.35 -4.84
C SER A 44 -11.67 -11.00 -4.60
N SER A 45 -11.70 -10.54 -3.36
CA SER A 45 -12.31 -9.28 -2.95
C SER A 45 -11.35 -8.09 -2.98
N THR A 46 -10.06 -8.31 -3.26
CA THR A 46 -9.01 -7.30 -3.15
C THR A 46 -8.32 -7.05 -4.48
N ARG A 47 -8.15 -5.77 -4.83
CA ARG A 47 -7.35 -5.37 -6.00
C ARG A 47 -6.02 -4.81 -5.54
N PHE A 48 -4.94 -5.50 -5.89
CA PHE A 48 -3.57 -5.09 -5.56
C PHE A 48 -2.95 -4.29 -6.70
N THR A 49 -2.36 -3.15 -6.38
CA THR A 49 -1.67 -2.28 -7.35
C THR A 49 -0.26 -1.94 -6.91
N ILE A 50 0.60 -1.54 -7.86
CA ILE A 50 1.95 -1.05 -7.53
C ILE A 50 1.85 0.09 -6.51
N GLY A 51 2.68 0.02 -5.48
CA GLY A 51 2.77 0.98 -4.40
C GLY A 51 1.94 0.62 -3.18
N ASP A 52 0.99 -0.32 -3.31
CA ASP A 52 0.29 -0.91 -2.17
C ASP A 52 1.24 -1.77 -1.32
N GLU A 53 0.78 -2.21 -0.16
CA GLU A 53 1.51 -3.11 0.73
C GLU A 53 0.60 -4.20 1.29
N LEU A 54 1.21 -5.33 1.66
CA LEU A 54 0.56 -6.40 2.41
C LEU A 54 1.02 -6.32 3.87
N GLN A 55 0.08 -6.38 4.80
CA GLN A 55 0.39 -6.49 6.22
C GLN A 55 0.00 -7.87 6.74
N PHE A 56 0.97 -8.61 7.25
CA PHE A 56 0.78 -9.92 7.86
C PHE A 56 0.81 -9.78 9.38
N GLN A 57 -0.32 -10.04 10.03
CA GLN A 57 -0.46 -10.02 11.48
C GLN A 57 -0.71 -11.44 12.01
N TYR A 58 0.16 -11.94 12.87
CA TYR A 58 0.10 -13.31 13.40
C TYR A 58 0.92 -13.47 14.70
N SER A 59 0.65 -14.54 15.45
CA SER A 59 1.51 -14.94 16.58
C SER A 59 2.77 -15.64 16.07
N THR A 60 3.93 -15.09 16.40
CA THR A 60 5.25 -15.62 15.99
C THR A 60 5.57 -16.98 16.59
N THR A 61 4.85 -17.41 17.63
CA THR A 61 5.04 -18.73 18.26
C THR A 61 4.49 -19.87 17.40
N VAL A 62 3.56 -19.59 16.50
CA VAL A 62 2.83 -20.62 15.73
C VAL A 62 2.90 -20.40 14.23
N HIS A 63 3.23 -19.21 13.75
CA HIS A 63 3.20 -18.86 12.34
C HIS A 63 4.41 -18.03 11.93
N ASN A 64 4.69 -18.04 10.64
CA ASN A 64 5.60 -17.13 9.96
C ASN A 64 5.06 -16.81 8.57
N VAL A 65 5.77 -15.97 7.83
CA VAL A 65 5.49 -15.71 6.41
C VAL A 65 6.74 -16.01 5.61
N VAL A 66 6.59 -16.79 4.55
CA VAL A 66 7.66 -17.10 3.61
C VAL A 66 7.20 -16.73 2.21
N GLU A 67 7.91 -15.81 1.57
CA GLU A 67 7.72 -15.55 0.15
C GLU A 67 8.47 -16.62 -0.66
N VAL A 68 7.80 -17.20 -1.64
CA VAL A 68 8.31 -18.30 -2.45
C VAL A 68 8.06 -18.06 -3.94
N ARG A 69 8.76 -18.83 -4.79
CA ARG A 69 8.40 -18.93 -6.21
C ARG A 69 7.12 -19.75 -6.36
N LYS A 70 6.46 -19.67 -7.53
CA LYS A 70 5.25 -20.44 -7.85
C LYS A 70 5.39 -21.94 -7.52
N ALA A 71 6.50 -22.57 -7.91
CA ALA A 71 6.74 -23.99 -7.61
C ALA A 71 6.77 -24.29 -6.10
N GLY A 72 7.37 -23.40 -5.29
CA GLY A 72 7.38 -23.52 -3.84
C GLY A 72 6.00 -23.30 -3.24
N TYR A 73 5.21 -22.38 -3.80
CA TYR A 73 3.81 -22.19 -3.41
C TYR A 73 2.99 -23.44 -3.69
N ASP A 74 3.02 -23.96 -4.92
CA ASP A 74 2.23 -25.12 -5.34
C ASP A 74 2.57 -26.36 -4.51
N ALA A 75 3.87 -26.60 -4.27
CA ALA A 75 4.35 -27.74 -3.49
C ALA A 75 4.37 -27.50 -1.97
N CYS A 76 3.96 -26.32 -1.48
CA CYS A 76 4.11 -25.92 -0.07
C CYS A 76 5.54 -26.12 0.47
N ASN A 77 6.53 -25.78 -0.35
CA ASN A 77 7.95 -25.92 -0.05
C ASN A 77 8.55 -24.55 0.30
N SER A 78 9.03 -24.43 1.54
CA SER A 78 9.70 -23.25 2.11
C SER A 78 11.23 -23.36 2.14
N SER A 79 11.84 -24.43 1.59
CA SER A 79 13.29 -24.69 1.67
C SER A 79 14.16 -23.76 0.82
N SER A 80 13.57 -23.02 -0.11
CA SER A 80 14.28 -22.03 -0.95
C SER A 80 13.49 -20.73 -1.02
N PRO A 81 13.41 -19.99 0.10
CA PRO A 81 12.61 -18.78 0.20
C PRO A 81 13.20 -17.66 -0.65
N ILE A 82 12.33 -16.78 -1.16
CA ILE A 82 12.73 -15.46 -1.66
C ILE A 82 13.00 -14.54 -0.46
N ALA A 83 12.11 -14.57 0.52
CA ALA A 83 12.20 -13.84 1.77
C ALA A 83 11.46 -14.59 2.88
N THR A 84 11.87 -14.36 4.13
CA THR A 84 11.22 -14.90 5.32
C THR A 84 10.97 -13.77 6.29
N PHE A 85 9.77 -13.72 6.86
CA PHE A 85 9.34 -12.73 7.82
C PHE A 85 8.86 -13.41 9.09
N LEU A 86 9.24 -12.85 10.25
CA LEU A 86 9.16 -13.50 11.56
C LEU A 86 8.72 -12.56 12.68
N THR A 87 8.31 -11.32 12.38
CA THR A 87 8.03 -10.33 13.45
C THR A 87 6.61 -10.42 13.99
N GLY A 88 5.70 -11.09 13.28
CA GLY A 88 4.27 -11.16 13.63
C GLY A 88 3.46 -9.93 13.23
N ASN A 89 4.12 -8.89 12.71
CA ASN A 89 3.51 -7.70 12.13
C ASN A 89 4.35 -7.23 10.92
N ASP A 90 4.48 -8.10 9.92
CA ASP A 90 5.36 -7.87 8.78
C ASP A 90 4.66 -7.09 7.67
N VAL A 91 5.33 -6.07 7.14
CA VAL A 91 4.85 -5.25 6.03
C VAL A 91 5.66 -5.54 4.77
N VAL A 92 4.97 -5.92 3.70
CA VAL A 92 5.58 -6.28 2.41
C VAL A 92 5.11 -5.32 1.32
N PRO A 93 5.97 -4.42 0.82
CA PRO A 93 5.59 -3.49 -0.24
C PRO A 93 5.42 -4.20 -1.59
N LEU A 94 4.41 -3.80 -2.35
CA LEU A 94 4.11 -4.28 -3.70
C LEU A 94 4.72 -3.33 -4.73
N ALA A 95 6.04 -3.41 -4.89
CA ALA A 95 6.82 -2.46 -5.70
C ALA A 95 6.75 -2.71 -7.23
N ALA A 96 6.30 -3.88 -7.67
CA ALA A 96 6.30 -4.26 -9.09
C ALA A 96 5.02 -5.00 -9.49
N ILE A 97 4.63 -4.86 -10.76
CA ILE A 97 3.59 -5.71 -11.38
C ILE A 97 4.08 -7.14 -11.40
N GLY A 98 3.16 -8.07 -11.12
CA GLY A 98 3.44 -9.49 -11.18
C GLY A 98 2.68 -10.26 -10.11
N THR A 99 2.84 -11.57 -10.13
CA THR A 99 2.24 -12.45 -9.14
C THR A 99 3.26 -12.81 -8.07
N ARG A 100 2.91 -12.59 -6.81
CA ARG A 100 3.71 -12.94 -5.63
C ARG A 100 3.01 -14.03 -4.84
N TYR A 101 3.79 -14.85 -4.16
CA TYR A 101 3.30 -16.04 -3.48
C TYR A 101 3.85 -16.09 -2.06
N PHE A 102 2.96 -16.20 -1.10
CA PHE A 102 3.31 -16.25 0.32
C PHE A 102 2.70 -17.49 0.95
N ILE A 103 3.45 -18.16 1.82
CA ILE A 103 3.02 -19.35 2.56
C ILE A 103 3.41 -19.22 4.03
N CYS A 104 2.69 -19.93 4.91
CA CYS A 104 3.22 -20.24 6.23
C CYS A 104 4.17 -21.44 6.11
N GLY A 105 5.40 -21.28 6.55
CA GLY A 105 6.45 -22.30 6.45
C GLY A 105 6.43 -23.34 7.56
N VAL A 106 5.56 -23.18 8.57
CA VAL A 106 5.37 -24.16 9.65
C VAL A 106 4.80 -25.47 9.06
N PRO A 107 5.37 -26.64 9.41
CA PRO A 107 4.95 -27.92 8.84
C PRO A 107 3.43 -28.14 8.91
N GLY A 108 2.84 -28.54 7.78
CA GLY A 108 1.39 -28.77 7.64
C GLY A 108 0.54 -27.52 7.39
N HIS A 109 0.99 -26.32 7.75
CA HIS A 109 0.14 -25.12 7.70
C HIS A 109 -0.18 -24.68 6.26
N CYS A 110 0.82 -24.64 5.38
CA CYS A 110 0.59 -24.32 3.96
C CYS A 110 -0.33 -25.34 3.29
N GLY A 111 -0.13 -26.64 3.56
CA GLY A 111 -0.94 -27.72 3.01
C GLY A 111 -2.40 -27.67 3.50
N ALA A 112 -2.61 -27.17 4.72
CA ALA A 112 -3.93 -26.89 5.27
C ALA A 112 -4.57 -25.59 4.74
N GLY A 113 -3.92 -24.88 3.81
CA GLY A 113 -4.48 -23.71 3.14
C GLY A 113 -3.93 -22.36 3.59
N MET A 114 -2.95 -22.32 4.51
CA MET A 114 -2.33 -21.07 4.97
C MET A 114 -1.30 -20.55 3.96
N LYS A 115 -1.82 -20.08 2.82
CA LYS A 115 -1.06 -19.62 1.66
C LYS A 115 -1.89 -18.62 0.86
N VAL A 116 -1.23 -17.61 0.30
CA VAL A 116 -1.90 -16.57 -0.51
C VAL A 116 -1.11 -16.23 -1.77
N GLN A 117 -1.82 -16.13 -2.89
CA GLN A 117 -1.30 -15.66 -4.17
C GLN A 117 -1.83 -14.25 -4.42
N VAL A 118 -0.94 -13.29 -4.67
CA VAL A 118 -1.30 -11.88 -4.85
C VAL A 118 -0.91 -11.45 -6.26
N ASN A 119 -1.86 -10.93 -7.03
CA ASN A 119 -1.66 -10.46 -8.41
C ASN A 119 -1.61 -8.94 -8.47
N VAL A 120 -0.40 -8.38 -8.48
CA VAL A 120 -0.16 -6.93 -8.48
C VAL A 120 -0.33 -6.38 -9.89
N LYS A 121 -1.21 -5.37 -10.03
CA LYS A 121 -1.51 -4.69 -11.29
C LYS A 121 -0.93 -3.27 -11.32
N SER A 122 -0.94 -2.65 -12.50
CA SER A 122 -0.72 -1.20 -12.58
C SER A 122 -1.86 -0.46 -11.90
N LYS A 123 -1.55 0.71 -11.32
CA LYS A 123 -2.60 1.64 -10.91
C LYS A 123 -3.41 2.05 -12.14
N ALA A 124 -4.73 2.07 -11.99
CA ALA A 124 -5.60 2.53 -13.07
C ALA A 124 -5.34 4.03 -13.28
N VAL A 125 -5.08 4.39 -14.52
CA VAL A 125 -4.88 5.76 -14.96
C VAL A 125 -6.11 6.12 -15.78
N ARG A 126 -6.90 7.08 -15.31
CA ARG A 126 -8.09 7.54 -16.04
C ARG A 126 -7.75 8.84 -16.76
N PRO A 127 -8.00 8.94 -18.08
CA PRO A 127 -8.00 10.22 -18.75
C PRO A 127 -9.17 11.04 -18.20
N VAL A 128 -8.88 12.19 -17.62
CA VAL A 128 -9.88 13.20 -17.27
C VAL A 128 -9.79 14.28 -18.31
N GLN A 129 -10.86 14.47 -19.09
CA GLN A 129 -10.98 15.64 -19.95
C GLN A 129 -11.47 16.81 -19.10
N ARG A 130 -10.59 17.80 -18.91
CA ARG A 130 -10.96 19.06 -18.27
C ARG A 130 -11.16 20.10 -19.35
N CYS A 131 -12.39 20.61 -19.45
CA CYS A 131 -12.74 21.68 -20.37
C CYS A 131 -12.94 22.99 -19.59
N ARG A 132 -12.43 24.10 -20.12
CA ARG A 132 -12.66 25.45 -19.60
C ARG A 132 -13.05 26.38 -20.75
N GLY A 133 -14.09 27.18 -20.53
CA GLY A 133 -14.60 28.15 -21.49
C GLY A 133 -15.90 28.80 -21.04
N THR A 134 -16.21 29.98 -21.56
CA THR A 134 -17.48 30.68 -21.40
C THR A 134 -18.09 30.92 -22.80
N GLY A 135 -19.38 30.62 -22.98
CA GLY A 135 -20.04 30.71 -24.28
C GLY A 135 -19.56 29.65 -25.29
N LYS A 136 -19.42 30.04 -26.58
CA LYS A 136 -19.10 29.11 -27.70
C LYS A 136 -17.63 28.70 -27.82
N ARG A 137 -16.72 29.21 -26.98
CA ARG A 137 -15.30 28.80 -26.98
C ARG A 137 -15.01 27.88 -25.79
N LEU A 138 -15.30 26.59 -25.95
CA LEU A 138 -14.80 25.55 -25.04
C LEU A 138 -13.41 25.10 -25.50
N ARG A 139 -12.43 25.11 -24.59
CA ARG A 139 -11.12 24.48 -24.79
C ARG A 139 -10.98 23.31 -23.83
N CYS A 140 -10.76 22.12 -24.37
CA CYS A 140 -10.57 20.91 -23.59
C CYS A 140 -9.10 20.49 -23.61
N ARG A 141 -8.61 20.04 -22.46
CA ARG A 141 -7.31 19.37 -22.31
C ARG A 141 -7.55 17.99 -21.71
N SER A 142 -6.89 16.99 -22.28
CA SER A 142 -6.84 15.65 -21.67
C SER A 142 -5.73 15.65 -20.63
N GLU A 143 -6.07 15.35 -19.39
CA GLU A 143 -5.11 15.18 -18.29
C GLU A 143 -5.17 13.75 -17.78
N THR A 144 -4.02 13.18 -17.54
CA THR A 144 -3.85 11.82 -17.06
C THR A 144 -3.87 11.86 -15.53
N VAL A 145 -4.95 11.41 -14.90
CA VAL A 145 -5.07 11.40 -13.44
C VAL A 145 -5.01 9.97 -12.93
N LEU A 146 -4.15 9.72 -11.94
CA LEU A 146 -4.07 8.45 -11.22
C LEU A 146 -5.37 8.26 -10.43
N SER A 147 -6.09 7.15 -10.64
CA SER A 147 -7.25 6.86 -9.80
C SER A 147 -6.76 6.54 -8.39
N SER A 148 -6.95 7.48 -7.46
CA SER A 148 -6.85 7.21 -6.03
C SER A 148 -7.86 6.13 -5.68
N ALA A 149 -7.41 5.05 -5.04
CA ALA A 149 -8.32 4.15 -4.35
C ALA A 149 -9.06 4.95 -3.27
N THR A 150 -10.37 4.72 -3.16
CA THR A 150 -11.24 5.28 -2.13
C THR A 150 -10.62 5.07 -0.75
N THR A 151 -10.08 6.14 -0.17
CA THR A 151 -9.84 6.19 1.27
C THR A 151 -11.19 6.16 1.96
N ALA A 152 -11.48 5.08 2.68
CA ALA A 152 -12.41 5.11 3.79
C ALA A 152 -12.07 6.35 4.65
N GLY A 153 -13.09 7.11 5.01
CA GLY A 153 -12.98 8.49 5.47
C GLY A 153 -11.93 8.68 6.57
N ILE A 154 -10.95 9.53 6.28
CA ILE A 154 -10.23 10.27 7.31
C ILE A 154 -10.55 11.75 7.05
N ASP A 155 -11.18 12.35 8.05
CA ASP A 155 -11.52 13.75 8.13
C ASP A 155 -10.29 14.62 7.81
N GLN A 156 -10.31 15.29 6.65
CA GLN A 156 -9.24 16.15 6.15
C GLN A 156 -9.00 17.38 7.05
N SER A 157 -9.83 17.60 8.08
CA SER A 157 -9.63 18.68 9.05
C SER A 157 -8.47 18.43 10.02
N ALA A 158 -8.08 17.18 10.29
CA ALA A 158 -7.01 16.88 11.25
C ALA A 158 -5.60 17.19 10.70
N VAL A 159 -5.36 16.88 9.42
CA VAL A 159 -4.04 17.06 8.78
C VAL A 159 -3.73 18.55 8.55
N ALA A 160 -4.75 19.35 8.23
CA ALA A 160 -4.61 20.81 8.11
C ALA A 160 -4.31 21.48 9.47
N ARG A 161 -4.86 20.95 10.57
CA ARG A 161 -4.64 21.49 11.92
C ARG A 161 -3.25 21.20 12.47
N LEU A 162 -2.69 20.02 12.18
CA LEU A 162 -1.30 19.69 12.52
C LEU A 162 -0.28 20.45 11.66
N GLY A 163 -0.56 20.62 10.36
CA GLY A 163 0.31 21.39 9.46
C GLY A 163 0.39 22.88 9.81
N LEU A 164 -0.74 23.50 10.20
CA LEU A 164 -0.77 24.90 10.61
C LEU A 164 -0.11 25.12 11.98
N ALA A 165 -0.19 24.14 12.90
CA ALA A 165 0.46 24.21 14.21
C ALA A 165 1.99 24.19 14.12
N VAL A 166 2.57 23.39 13.21
CA VAL A 166 4.03 23.35 12.99
C VAL A 166 4.55 24.65 12.34
N VAL A 167 3.76 25.28 11.46
CA VAL A 167 4.13 26.58 10.85
C VAL A 167 4.00 27.72 11.85
N ALA A 168 2.98 27.72 12.71
CA ALA A 168 2.79 28.77 13.72
C ALA A 168 3.84 28.69 14.85
N THR A 169 4.22 27.49 15.29
CA THR A 169 5.26 27.32 16.31
C THR A 169 6.66 27.62 15.78
N GLY A 170 6.94 27.36 14.49
CA GLY A 170 8.19 27.77 13.85
C GLY A 170 8.32 29.28 13.65
N LEU A 171 7.21 30.00 13.45
CA LEU A 171 7.24 31.46 13.28
C LEU A 171 7.30 32.24 14.60
N MET A 172 6.85 31.64 15.72
CA MET A 172 6.89 32.27 17.05
C MET A 172 8.22 32.10 17.79
N LEU A 173 9.12 31.23 17.33
CA LEU A 173 10.45 31.04 17.91
C LEU A 173 11.55 31.89 17.24
N PHE A 174 11.19 32.77 16.29
CA PHE A 174 12.12 33.64 15.55
C PHE A 174 11.67 35.11 15.44
N PHE A 175 10.87 35.57 16.41
CA PHE A 175 10.77 36.99 16.78
C PHE A 175 11.32 37.18 18.19
#